data_AF-A0A0R2NW48-F1
#
_entry.id   AF-A0A0R2NW48-F1
#
_cell.length_a   1.000
_cell.length_b   1.000
_cell.length_c   1.000
_cell.angle_alpha   90.00
_cell.angle_beta   90.00
_cell.angle_gamma   90.00
#
_symmetry.space_group_name_H-M   'P 1'
#
loop_
_entity.id
_entity.type
_entity.pdbx_description
1 polymer ?
#
loop_
_entity_poly.entity_id
_entity_poly.type
_entity_poly.pdbx_seq_one_letter_code
_entity_poly.pdbx_strand_id
1 'polypeptide(L)'
;MIKHYIELPISSKPSDLELKKIKEYFKEMPVSEIISGLKFAKSRWTAKDAGTLKVGRKSIVQKEVHSVTLEQAQWRLKNWKMMIANYRTRGYSYPTISRIKKILVQKSKAKSKLK
;
A
#
# COMPACT_ATOMS: atom_id res chain seq x y z
N MET A 1 22.85 31.75 11.40
CA MET A 1 21.96 30.59 11.13
C MET A 1 20.95 30.48 12.26
N ILE A 2 19.67 30.69 11.97
CA ILE A 2 18.60 30.54 12.97
C ILE A 2 18.41 29.04 13.17
N LYS A 3 18.65 28.55 14.39
CA LYS A 3 18.39 27.15 14.73
C LYS A 3 16.95 27.05 15.20
N HIS A 4 16.15 26.30 14.47
CA HIS A 4 14.77 25.98 14.85
C HIS A 4 14.77 24.68 15.64
N TYR A 5 14.12 24.68 16.80
CA TYR A 5 13.97 23.52 17.66
C TYR A 5 12.50 23.26 17.92
N ILE A 6 12.15 21.99 18.11
CA ILE A 6 10.80 21.54 18.43
C ILE A 6 10.93 20.55 19.58
N GLU A 7 10.18 20.79 20.66
CA GLU A 7 10.06 19.85 21.76
C GLU A 7 8.89 18.90 21.47
N LEU A 8 9.14 17.60 21.57
CA LEU A 8 8.15 16.56 21.25
C LEU A 8 7.85 15.75 22.51
N PRO A 9 6.61 15.76 23.03
CA PRO A 9 6.20 14.83 24.07
C PRO A 9 6.12 13.41 23.48
N ILE A 10 6.81 12.47 24.12
CA ILE A 10 6.87 11.07 23.70
C ILE A 10 6.25 10.18 24.79
N SER A 11 5.54 9.14 24.37
CA SER A 11 4.79 8.25 25.27
C SER A 11 5.68 7.33 26.12
N SER A 12 6.95 7.16 25.74
CA SER A 12 7.89 6.25 26.39
C SER A 12 9.31 6.76 26.28
N LYS A 13 10.17 6.39 27.23
CA LYS A 13 11.60 6.72 27.21
C LYS A 13 12.26 6.05 25.99
N PRO A 14 12.83 6.81 25.06
CA PRO A 14 13.49 6.26 23.89
C PRO A 14 14.88 5.75 24.28
N SER A 15 15.36 4.75 23.56
CA SER A 15 16.75 4.32 23.65
C SER A 15 17.70 5.32 22.96
N ASP A 16 18.96 5.31 23.37
CA ASP A 16 19.99 6.16 22.75
C ASP A 16 20.17 5.87 21.25
N LEU A 17 19.96 4.61 20.85
CA LEU A 17 19.97 4.18 19.45
C LEU A 17 18.83 4.79 18.64
N GLU A 18 17.61 4.84 19.19
CA GLU A 18 16.45 5.46 18.54
C GLU A 18 16.64 6.97 18.41
N LEU A 19 17.15 7.64 19.46
CA LEU A 19 17.46 9.07 19.41
C LEU A 19 18.52 9.38 18.35
N LYS A 20 19.56 8.56 18.25
CA LYS A 20 20.60 8.72 17.22
C LYS A 20 20.01 8.60 15.81
N LYS A 21 19.15 7.61 15.57
CA LYS A 21 18.47 7.42 14.28
C LYS A 21 17.55 8.59 13.94
N ILE A 22 16.76 9.08 14.90
CA ILE A 22 15.88 10.23 14.66
C ILE A 22 16.72 11.46 14.27
N LYS A 23 17.83 11.73 14.97
CA LYS A 23 18.73 12.84 14.61
C LYS A 23 19.33 12.66 13.22
N GLU A 24 19.76 11.45 12.88
CA GLU A 24 20.34 11.13 11.58
C GLU A 24 19.34 11.31 10.44
N TYR A 25 18.11 10.79 10.58
CA TYR A 25 17.07 10.91 9.55
C TYR A 25 16.62 12.35 9.29
N PHE A 26 16.71 13.22 10.29
CA PHE A 26 16.30 14.63 10.17
C PHE A 26 17.45 15.55 9.73
N LYS A 27 18.72 15.11 9.74
CA LYS A 27 19.89 15.97 9.51
C LYS A 27 19.95 16.58 8.11
N GLU A 28 19.47 15.84 7.10
CA GLU A 28 19.62 16.21 5.67
C GLU A 28 18.28 16.24 4.92
N MET A 29 17.18 15.93 5.60
CA MET A 29 15.87 15.79 4.97
C MET A 29 15.10 17.12 4.97
N PRO A 30 14.52 17.54 3.84
CA PRO A 30 13.67 18.73 3.79
C PRO A 30 12.46 18.61 4.72
N VAL A 31 12.06 19.74 5.32
CA VAL A 31 10.92 19.80 6.25
C VAL A 31 9.62 19.29 5.62
N SER A 32 9.40 19.53 4.32
CA SER A 32 8.23 19.02 3.59
C SER A 32 8.18 17.49 3.54
N GLU A 33 9.31 16.82 3.32
CA GLU A 33 9.42 15.37 3.29
C GLU A 33 9.22 14.76 4.69
N ILE A 34 9.78 15.42 5.72
CA ILE A 34 9.55 15.06 7.13
C ILE A 34 8.06 15.09 7.45
N ILE A 35 7.36 16.17 7.11
CA ILE A 35 5.92 16.32 7.37
C ILE A 35 5.12 15.25 6.62
N SER A 36 5.44 14.99 5.36
CA SER A 36 4.79 13.96 4.53
C SER A 36 4.94 12.56 5.15
N GLY A 37 6.16 12.20 5.55
CA GLY A 37 6.45 10.92 6.22
C GLY A 37 5.73 10.78 7.56
N LEU A 38 5.75 11.83 8.39
CA LEU A 38 5.05 11.84 9.68
C LEU A 38 3.52 11.74 9.52
N LYS A 39 2.94 12.41 8.51
CA LYS A 39 1.52 12.29 8.17
C LYS A 39 1.14 10.84 7.87
N PHE A 40 1.95 10.14 7.08
CA PHE A 40 1.74 8.72 6.76
C PHE A 40 1.87 7.84 8.01
N ALA A 41 2.95 8.03 8.80
CA ALA A 41 3.19 7.28 10.03
C ALA A 41 2.04 7.45 11.03
N LYS A 42 1.58 8.68 11.26
CA LYS A 42 0.46 8.99 12.15
C LYS A 42 -0.85 8.37 11.65
N SER A 43 -1.16 8.52 10.36
CA SER A 43 -2.36 7.90 9.76
C SER A 43 -2.36 6.38 9.96
N ARG A 44 -1.21 5.73 9.79
CA ARG A 44 -1.05 4.29 10.00
C ARG A 44 -1.19 3.91 11.47
N TRP A 45 -0.57 4.65 12.39
CA TRP A 45 -0.70 4.44 13.83
C TRP A 45 -2.15 4.53 14.28
N THR A 46 -2.84 5.62 13.93
CA THR A 46 -4.26 5.82 14.26
C THR A 46 -5.15 4.73 13.68
N ALA A 47 -4.90 4.28 12.44
CA ALA A 47 -5.68 3.19 11.85
C ALA A 47 -5.43 1.84 12.55
N LYS A 48 -4.20 1.58 13.01
CA LYS A 48 -3.86 0.39 13.79
C LYS A 48 -4.56 0.42 15.16
N ASP A 49 -4.47 1.55 15.85
CA ASP A 49 -5.04 1.77 17.18
C ASP A 49 -6.57 1.70 17.16
N ALA A 50 -7.22 2.32 16.16
CA ALA A 50 -8.66 2.25 15.94
C ALA A 50 -9.17 0.89 15.44
N GLY A 51 -8.30 -0.13 15.30
CA GLY A 51 -8.67 -1.47 14.81
C GLY A 51 -9.13 -1.53 13.34
N THR A 52 -9.04 -0.43 12.60
CA THR A 52 -9.44 -0.33 11.18
C THR A 52 -8.38 -0.90 10.24
N LEU A 53 -7.11 -0.88 10.66
CA LEU A 53 -6.00 -1.52 9.95
C LEU A 53 -5.82 -2.98 10.39
N LYS A 54 -6.49 -3.90 9.69
CA LYS A 54 -6.26 -5.34 9.87
C LYS A 54 -4.93 -5.75 9.25
N VAL A 55 -3.85 -5.75 10.04
CA VAL A 55 -2.54 -6.29 9.64
C VAL A 55 -2.69 -7.74 9.14
N GLY A 56 -2.08 -8.07 8.00
CA GLY A 56 -2.24 -9.37 7.34
C GLY A 56 -3.44 -9.52 6.39
N ARG A 57 -4.39 -8.57 6.36
CA ARG A 57 -5.54 -8.63 5.41
C ARG A 57 -5.11 -8.19 4.01
N LYS A 58 -5.28 -9.07 3.02
CA LYS A 58 -5.10 -8.73 1.60
C LYS A 58 -6.11 -7.65 1.16
N SER A 59 -5.66 -6.70 0.36
CA SER A 59 -6.53 -5.70 -0.28
C SER A 59 -7.56 -6.39 -1.18
N ILE A 60 -8.69 -5.73 -1.46
CA ILE A 60 -9.74 -6.26 -2.34
C ILE A 60 -9.15 -6.70 -3.68
N VAL A 61 -8.25 -5.89 -4.26
CA VAL A 61 -7.55 -6.24 -5.50
C VAL A 61 -6.71 -7.51 -5.32
N GLN A 62 -5.93 -7.61 -4.23
CA GLN A 62 -5.09 -8.79 -3.99
C GLN A 62 -5.91 -10.06 -3.73
N LYS A 63 -7.07 -9.96 -3.08
CA LYS A 63 -7.98 -11.10 -2.92
C LYS A 63 -8.43 -11.68 -4.25
N GLU A 64 -8.65 -10.84 -5.26
CA GLU A 64 -9.14 -11.29 -6.58
C GLU A 64 -8.06 -11.91 -7.47
N VAL A 65 -6.78 -11.55 -7.26
CA VAL A 65 -5.69 -11.88 -8.20
C VAL A 65 -4.61 -12.78 -7.61
N HIS A 66 -4.49 -12.88 -6.29
CA HIS A 66 -3.35 -13.54 -5.65
C HIS A 66 -3.20 -15.01 -6.09
N SER A 67 -4.26 -15.80 -6.02
CA SER A 67 -4.28 -17.23 -6.37
C SER A 67 -4.62 -17.50 -7.84
N VAL A 68 -4.76 -16.46 -8.67
CA VAL A 68 -5.14 -16.64 -10.07
C VAL A 68 -3.96 -17.20 -10.87
N THR A 69 -4.19 -18.35 -11.50
CA THR A 69 -3.25 -19.01 -12.41
C THR A 69 -3.19 -18.31 -13.77
N LEU A 70 -2.20 -18.66 -14.60
CA LEU A 70 -2.04 -18.07 -15.93
C LEU A 70 -3.25 -18.31 -16.84
N GLU A 71 -3.74 -19.55 -16.88
CA GLU A 71 -4.92 -19.94 -17.67
C GLU A 71 -6.18 -19.22 -17.19
N GLN A 72 -6.37 -19.14 -15.87
CA GLN A 72 -7.47 -18.38 -15.28
C GLN A 72 -7.38 -16.89 -15.60
N ALA A 73 -6.18 -16.31 -15.61
CA ALA A 73 -5.98 -14.92 -16.00
C ALA A 73 -6.36 -14.69 -17.47
N GLN A 74 -5.91 -15.57 -18.36
CA GLN A 74 -6.25 -15.52 -19.80
C GLN A 74 -7.76 -15.68 -20.03
N TRP A 75 -8.39 -16.65 -19.38
CA TRP A 75 -9.84 -16.85 -19.49
C TRP A 75 -10.64 -15.65 -18.98
N ARG A 76 -10.25 -15.06 -17.84
CA ARG A 76 -10.92 -13.86 -17.30
C ARG A 76 -10.76 -12.65 -18.22
N LEU A 77 -9.60 -12.50 -18.87
CA LEU A 77 -9.37 -11.43 -19.84
C LEU A 77 -10.15 -11.65 -21.14
N LYS A 78 -10.29 -12.89 -21.61
CA LYS A 78 -11.15 -13.25 -22.75
C LYS A 78 -12.62 -12.95 -22.46
N ASN A 79 -13.07 -13.22 -21.23
CA ASN A 79 -14.45 -13.03 -20.79
C ASN A 79 -14.66 -11.70 -20.00
N TRP A 80 -13.94 -10.65 -20.38
CA TRP A 80 -13.82 -9.44 -19.54
C TRP A 80 -15.13 -8.69 -19.29
N LYS A 81 -16.06 -8.64 -20.26
CA LYS A 81 -17.37 -7.98 -20.08
C LYS A 81 -18.18 -8.62 -18.94
N MET A 82 -18.22 -9.95 -18.91
CA MET A 82 -18.86 -10.70 -17.83
C MET A 82 -18.15 -10.47 -16.49
N MET A 83 -16.82 -10.41 -16.49
CA MET A 83 -16.06 -10.10 -15.28
C MET A 83 -16.38 -8.70 -14.74
N ILE A 84 -16.51 -7.68 -15.60
CA ILE A 84 -16.93 -6.34 -15.19
C ILE A 84 -18.29 -6.41 -14.49
N ALA A 85 -19.29 -7.07 -15.07
CA ALA A 85 -20.61 -7.21 -14.47
C ALA A 85 -20.53 -7.86 -13.08
N ASN A 86 -19.82 -8.98 -12.95
CA ASN A 86 -19.61 -9.66 -11.67
C ASN A 86 -18.95 -8.77 -10.61
N TYR A 87 -17.92 -8.00 -10.99
CA TYR A 87 -17.28 -7.07 -10.07
C TYR A 87 -18.18 -5.90 -9.68
N ARG A 88 -19.02 -5.41 -10.60
CA ARG A 88 -19.98 -4.35 -10.32
C ARG A 88 -21.07 -4.82 -9.36
N THR A 89 -21.57 -6.04 -9.52
CA THR A 89 -22.52 -6.66 -8.56
C THR A 89 -21.90 -6.83 -7.18
N ARG A 90 -20.59 -7.09 -7.09
CA ARG A 90 -19.83 -7.14 -5.82
C ARG A 90 -19.50 -5.75 -5.24
N GLY A 91 -19.99 -4.66 -5.85
CA GLY A 91 -19.79 -3.29 -5.40
C GLY A 91 -18.43 -2.69 -5.72
N TYR A 92 -17.64 -3.28 -6.63
CA TYR A 92 -16.33 -2.74 -6.98
C TYR A 92 -16.48 -1.49 -7.84
N SER A 93 -15.70 -0.45 -7.49
CA SER A 93 -15.57 0.74 -8.31
C SER A 93 -14.79 0.44 -9.60
N TYR A 94 -15.07 1.17 -10.68
CA TYR A 94 -14.32 1.04 -11.93
C TYR A 94 -12.80 1.21 -11.77
N PRO A 95 -12.29 2.12 -10.92
CA PRO A 95 -10.86 2.15 -10.57
C PRO A 95 -10.32 0.84 -10.00
N THR A 96 -11.07 0.17 -9.13
CA THR A 96 -10.70 -1.14 -8.57
C THR A 96 -10.66 -2.22 -9.66
N ILE A 97 -11.68 -2.26 -10.51
CA ILE A 97 -11.79 -3.19 -11.65
C ILE A 97 -10.61 -3.00 -12.63
N SER A 98 -10.25 -1.74 -12.90
CA SER A 98 -9.09 -1.39 -13.73
C SER A 98 -7.77 -1.92 -13.15
N ARG A 99 -7.56 -1.77 -11.84
CA ARG A 99 -6.37 -2.31 -11.16
C ARG A 99 -6.31 -3.84 -11.22
N ILE A 100 -7.44 -4.52 -11.06
CA ILE A 100 -7.53 -5.98 -11.23
C ILE A 100 -7.12 -6.37 -12.66
N LYS A 101 -7.65 -5.67 -13.68
CA LYS A 101 -7.31 -5.92 -15.10
C LYS A 101 -5.80 -5.83 -15.35
N LYS A 102 -5.15 -4.79 -14.84
CA LYS A 102 -3.70 -4.56 -15.02
C LYS A 102 -2.89 -5.75 -14.49
N ILE A 103 -3.24 -6.28 -13.31
CA ILE A 103 -2.54 -7.42 -12.72
C ILE A 103 -2.81 -8.72 -13.49
N LEU A 104 -4.04 -8.93 -13.96
CA LEU A 104 -4.37 -10.09 -14.80
C LEU A 104 -3.55 -10.09 -16.10
N VAL A 105 -3.38 -8.92 -16.74
CA VAL A 105 -2.54 -8.78 -17.94
C VAL A 105 -1.08 -9.11 -17.67
N GLN A 106 -0.56 -8.73 -16.50
CA GLN A 106 0.81 -9.09 -16.10
C GLN A 106 0.94 -10.61 -15.91
N LYS A 107 0.00 -11.24 -15.21
CA LYS A 107 -0.03 -12.69 -14.99
C LYS A 107 -0.21 -13.50 -16.27
N SER A 108 -1.03 -13.03 -17.21
CA SER A 108 -1.28 -13.73 -18.48
C SER A 108 -0.06 -13.73 -19.41
N LYS A 109 0.89 -12.81 -19.21
CA LYS A 109 2.12 -12.66 -19.99
C LYS A 109 3.33 -13.40 -19.40
N ALA A 110 3.24 -13.93 -18.18
CA ALA A 110 4.39 -14.48 -17.47
C ALA A 110 5.09 -15.67 -18.15
N LYS A 111 4.46 -16.32 -19.14
CA LYS A 111 5.09 -17.41 -19.93
C LYS A 111 6.10 -16.91 -20.98
N SER A 112 6.14 -15.61 -21.31
CA SER A 112 6.99 -15.08 -22.39
C SER A 112 8.38 -14.60 -21.95
N LYS A 113 8.74 -14.70 -20.67
CA LYS A 113 10.06 -14.31 -20.14
C LYS A 113 10.91 -15.48 -19.61
N LEU A 114 10.42 -16.71 -19.76
CA LEU A 114 11.07 -17.94 -19.29
C LEU A 114 11.43 -18.88 -20.47
N LYS A 115 11.55 -18.33 -21.68
CA LYS A 115 12.10 -19.01 -22.85
C LYS A 115 13.34 -18.26 -23.31
#